data_AF-A0A4Q5S910-F1
#
_entry.id   AF-A0A4Q5S910-F1
#
_cell.length_a   1.000
_cell.length_b   1.000
_cell.length_c   1.000
_cell.angle_alpha   90.00
_cell.angle_beta   90.00
_cell.angle_gamma   90.00
#
_symmetry.space_group_name_H-M   'P 1'
#
loop_
_entity.id
_entity.type
_entity.pdbx_description
1 polymer ?
#
loop_
_entity_poly.entity_id
_entity_poly.type
_entity_poly.pdbx_seq_one_letter_code
_entity_poly.pdbx_strand_id
1 'polypeptide(L)'
;MSAHLYGLPKTPPDWGCRSLLRLQIGKSGLPANRLLPSAFSPRPANAPTSGLYYPSLHNATVQPLSMLGYAAANAWFVLSNFKEVNESRIGIMGLSFGGKWAMFASCLFDKFAAAVWSDGGIVFDEKRENVNYWEPWYLGYYPQPWRTRGLITPDNPAGGVYPRLVREGYDLHELHALMAPRPFLVSGGSEDTKERWVPLNHSVAVNRMLGFNNRVGMTNDRAEHLPTTLSNERAYLFFDYFLK
;
A
#
# COMPACT_ATOMS: atom_id res chain seq x y z
N MET A 1 28.82 -22.43 41.03
CA MET A 1 28.70 -22.34 39.56
C MET A 1 28.08 -23.63 39.04
N SER A 2 26.79 -23.61 38.77
CA SER A 2 26.08 -24.59 37.94
C SER A 2 24.74 -23.98 37.59
N ALA A 3 24.43 -23.82 36.31
CA ALA A 3 23.13 -23.36 35.85
C ALA A 3 22.62 -24.39 34.84
N HIS A 4 21.65 -25.18 35.30
CA HIS A 4 20.91 -26.13 34.49
C HIS A 4 19.91 -25.40 33.59
N LEU A 5 19.96 -25.74 32.30
CA LEU A 5 18.94 -25.43 31.29
C LEU A 5 17.73 -26.34 31.49
N TYR A 6 16.54 -25.74 31.66
CA TYR A 6 15.26 -26.43 31.53
C TYR A 6 14.32 -25.67 30.58
N GLY A 7 13.90 -26.38 29.52
CA GLY A 7 12.53 -26.40 28.99
C GLY A 7 11.94 -25.13 28.40
N LEU A 8 12.15 -24.89 27.10
CA LEU A 8 11.23 -24.08 26.29
C LEU A 8 10.09 -24.99 25.77
N PRO A 9 8.80 -24.62 25.92
CA PRO A 9 7.70 -25.37 25.35
C PRO A 9 7.71 -25.27 23.81
N LYS A 10 7.45 -26.40 23.14
CA LYS A 10 7.45 -26.56 21.67
C LYS A 10 6.14 -26.11 20.99
N THR A 11 5.30 -25.32 21.64
CA THR A 11 4.05 -24.78 21.07
C THR A 11 3.85 -23.34 21.53
N PRO A 12 3.58 -22.39 20.62
CA PRO A 12 3.27 -21.02 21.01
C PRO A 12 1.92 -20.99 21.74
N PRO A 13 1.76 -20.12 22.76
CA PRO A 13 0.51 -20.02 23.52
C PRO A 13 -0.64 -19.50 22.64
N ASP A 14 -1.82 -20.03 22.90
CA ASP A 14 -3.10 -19.64 22.32
C ASP A 14 -3.45 -18.21 22.77
N TRP A 15 -3.08 -17.22 21.95
CA TRP A 15 -3.53 -15.85 22.11
C TRP A 15 -4.96 -15.77 21.59
N GLY A 16 -5.92 -15.96 22.48
CA GLY A 16 -7.33 -15.66 22.26
C GLY A 16 -7.52 -14.20 21.87
N CYS A 17 -7.38 -13.90 20.58
CA CYS A 17 -7.62 -12.60 19.99
C CYS A 17 -9.11 -12.53 19.62
N ARG A 18 -9.88 -11.83 20.46
CA ARG A 18 -11.25 -11.44 20.16
C ARG A 18 -11.25 -10.61 18.87
N SER A 19 -11.82 -11.19 17.82
CA SER A 19 -12.42 -10.53 16.65
C SER A 19 -11.68 -9.32 16.08
N LEU A 20 -10.54 -9.57 15.42
CA LEU A 20 -10.01 -8.68 14.39
C LEU A 20 -10.38 -9.31 13.03
N LEU A 21 -11.40 -8.78 12.35
CA LEU A 21 -11.73 -9.22 10.99
C LEU A 21 -10.65 -8.67 10.04
N ARG A 22 -9.74 -9.55 9.61
CA ARG A 22 -8.60 -9.22 8.74
C ARG A 22 -8.96 -9.54 7.29
N LEU A 23 -9.02 -8.53 6.43
CA LEU A 23 -9.05 -8.74 4.97
C LEU A 23 -7.66 -8.50 4.40
N GLN A 24 -6.85 -9.55 4.31
CA GLN A 24 -5.59 -9.52 3.58
C GLN A 24 -5.86 -9.89 2.12
N ILE A 25 -5.88 -8.90 1.23
CA ILE A 25 -5.95 -9.14 -0.22
C ILE A 25 -4.52 -9.48 -0.69
N GLY A 26 -4.09 -10.71 -0.42
CA GLY A 26 -2.76 -11.22 -0.78
C GLY A 26 -2.45 -12.55 -0.08
N LYS A 27 -2.11 -13.57 -0.89
CA LYS A 27 -1.87 -14.99 -0.55
C LYS A 27 -1.47 -15.29 0.91
N SER A 28 -2.43 -15.83 1.69
CA SER A 28 -2.26 -17.07 2.48
C SER A 28 -3.56 -17.47 3.20
N GLY A 29 -4.18 -18.57 2.76
CA GLY A 29 -4.84 -19.53 3.67
C GLY A 29 -6.27 -19.30 4.17
N LEU A 30 -7.25 -18.95 3.31
CA LEU A 30 -8.67 -19.13 3.64
C LEU A 30 -9.32 -20.21 2.76
N PRO A 31 -10.22 -21.05 3.31
CA PRO A 31 -10.82 -22.15 2.59
C PRO A 31 -11.64 -21.65 1.40
N ALA A 32 -11.36 -22.26 0.24
CA ALA A 32 -12.00 -21.99 -1.03
C ALA A 32 -13.49 -22.36 -0.94
N ASN A 33 -14.36 -21.40 -0.62
CA ASN A 33 -15.76 -21.35 -1.06
C ASN A 33 -16.40 -20.03 -0.63
N ARG A 34 -16.00 -18.95 -1.32
CA ARG A 34 -16.60 -17.59 -1.44
C ARG A 34 -15.47 -16.56 -1.47
N LEU A 35 -14.72 -16.52 -2.57
CA LEU A 35 -13.73 -15.50 -2.82
C LEU A 35 -14.10 -14.75 -4.10
N LEU A 36 -14.16 -13.43 -3.99
CA LEU A 36 -14.06 -12.50 -5.11
C LEU A 36 -12.81 -12.89 -5.93
N PRO A 37 -12.88 -12.89 -7.27
CA PRO A 37 -11.80 -13.42 -8.11
C PRO A 37 -10.47 -12.76 -7.80
N SER A 38 -9.47 -13.60 -7.56
CA SER A 38 -8.11 -13.23 -7.21
C SER A 38 -7.49 -12.36 -8.30
N ALA A 39 -6.93 -11.24 -7.87
CA ALA A 39 -6.38 -10.22 -8.71
C ALA A 39 -4.84 -10.26 -8.61
N PHE A 40 -4.21 -10.83 -9.64
CA PHE A 40 -2.86 -10.50 -10.16
C PHE A 40 -1.60 -11.13 -9.52
N SER A 41 -1.04 -12.11 -10.25
CA SER A 41 0.40 -12.47 -10.36
C SER A 41 0.85 -12.13 -11.81
N PRO A 42 2.14 -12.22 -12.24
CA PRO A 42 2.57 -11.67 -13.53
C PRO A 42 1.78 -12.33 -14.66
N ARG A 43 1.08 -11.50 -15.44
CA ARG A 43 -0.17 -11.93 -16.09
C ARG A 43 0.06 -12.43 -17.52
N PRO A 44 -0.52 -13.58 -17.91
CA PRO A 44 -0.76 -13.91 -19.32
C PRO A 44 -1.81 -12.96 -19.92
N ALA A 45 -1.80 -12.80 -21.24
CA ALA A 45 -2.55 -11.79 -22.01
C ALA A 45 -4.09 -11.77 -21.83
N ASN A 46 -4.70 -12.80 -21.21
CA ASN A 46 -6.14 -13.05 -21.28
C ASN A 46 -6.90 -13.00 -19.94
N ALA A 47 -6.30 -12.51 -18.86
CA ALA A 47 -7.07 -12.37 -17.63
C ALA A 47 -7.91 -11.06 -17.66
N PRO A 48 -9.15 -11.05 -17.14
CA PRO A 48 -10.07 -9.93 -17.30
C PRO A 48 -9.51 -8.68 -16.62
N THR A 49 -9.36 -7.60 -17.40
CA THR A 49 -8.88 -6.26 -17.01
C THR A 49 -10.01 -5.36 -16.51
N SER A 50 -11.22 -5.90 -16.38
CA SER A 50 -12.48 -5.16 -16.26
C SER A 50 -12.63 -4.28 -15.01
N GLY A 51 -11.78 -4.46 -13.99
CA GLY A 51 -11.86 -3.67 -12.75
C GLY A 51 -10.95 -2.45 -12.68
N LEU A 52 -9.82 -2.46 -13.42
CA LEU A 52 -8.80 -1.41 -13.29
C LEU A 52 -9.02 -0.25 -14.27
N TYR A 53 -9.53 -0.55 -15.47
CA TYR A 53 -9.74 0.41 -16.54
C TYR A 53 -11.24 0.57 -16.76
N TYR A 54 -11.76 1.75 -16.43
CA TYR A 54 -13.18 2.07 -16.56
C TYR A 54 -13.38 3.21 -17.55
N PRO A 55 -14.35 3.11 -18.50
CA PRO A 55 -15.22 1.97 -18.75
C PRO A 55 -14.52 0.77 -19.42
N SER A 56 -13.36 0.98 -20.05
CA SER A 56 -12.62 -0.10 -20.70
C SER A 56 -11.11 0.18 -20.76
N LEU A 57 -10.33 -0.85 -21.09
CA LEU A 57 -8.89 -0.75 -21.30
C LEU A 57 -8.49 0.25 -22.40
N HIS A 58 -9.30 0.38 -23.46
CA HIS A 58 -8.99 1.23 -24.60
C HIS A 58 -9.40 2.69 -24.42
N ASN A 59 -10.29 2.96 -23.46
CA ASN A 59 -10.82 4.29 -23.20
C ASN A 59 -11.04 4.49 -21.70
N ALA A 60 -9.99 4.29 -20.89
CA ALA A 60 -10.12 4.48 -19.45
C ALA A 60 -10.24 5.97 -19.17
N THR A 61 -11.37 6.36 -18.59
CA THR A 61 -11.68 7.74 -18.18
C THR A 61 -11.34 8.00 -16.72
N VAL A 62 -11.07 6.94 -15.96
CA VAL A 62 -10.61 7.01 -14.56
C VAL A 62 -9.15 6.58 -14.52
N GLN A 63 -8.33 7.36 -13.81
CA GLN A 63 -6.92 7.01 -13.62
C GLN A 63 -6.80 5.66 -12.90
N PRO A 64 -6.03 4.68 -13.41
CA PRO A 64 -6.02 3.30 -12.88
C PRO A 64 -5.76 3.15 -11.38
N LEU A 65 -4.82 3.92 -10.82
CA LEU A 65 -4.48 3.83 -9.41
C LEU A 65 -5.58 4.45 -8.52
N SER A 66 -6.26 5.49 -9.00
CA SER A 66 -7.50 6.01 -8.40
C SER A 66 -8.64 5.00 -8.49
N MET A 67 -8.76 4.21 -9.57
CA MET A 67 -9.75 3.14 -9.69
C MET A 67 -9.52 2.03 -8.65
N LEU A 68 -8.26 1.71 -8.36
CA LEU A 68 -7.91 0.85 -7.23
C LEU A 68 -8.32 1.49 -5.91
N GLY A 69 -8.02 2.77 -5.70
CA GLY A 69 -8.51 3.53 -4.54
C GLY A 69 -10.02 3.42 -4.33
N TYR A 70 -10.79 3.58 -5.41
CA TYR A 70 -12.24 3.40 -5.43
C TYR A 70 -12.68 1.97 -5.06
N ALA A 71 -12.00 0.96 -5.59
CA ALA A 71 -12.27 -0.44 -5.21
C ALA A 71 -12.01 -0.70 -3.71
N ALA A 72 -10.96 -0.12 -3.14
CA ALA A 72 -10.70 -0.19 -1.70
C ALA A 72 -11.75 0.56 -0.87
N ALA A 73 -12.23 1.71 -1.34
CA ALA A 73 -13.33 2.44 -0.68
C ALA A 73 -14.62 1.60 -0.65
N ASN A 74 -14.95 0.90 -1.74
CA ASN A 74 -16.09 -0.03 -1.75
C ASN A 74 -15.89 -1.20 -0.78
N ALA A 75 -14.67 -1.76 -0.70
CA ALA A 75 -14.36 -2.79 0.28
C ALA A 75 -14.51 -2.28 1.72
N TRP A 76 -14.16 -1.02 1.99
CA TRP A 76 -14.39 -0.37 3.28
C TRP A 76 -15.89 -0.33 3.61
N PHE A 77 -16.75 0.12 2.68
CA PHE A 77 -18.20 0.17 2.91
C PHE A 77 -18.81 -1.22 3.11
N VAL A 78 -18.33 -2.24 2.39
CA VAL A 78 -18.76 -3.62 2.62
C VAL A 78 -18.36 -4.06 4.02
N LEU A 79 -17.12 -3.81 4.42
CA LEU A 79 -16.58 -4.20 5.72
C LEU A 79 -17.27 -3.48 6.88
N SER A 80 -17.56 -2.18 6.74
CA SER A 80 -18.21 -1.36 7.77
C SER A 80 -19.65 -1.78 8.06
N ASN A 81 -20.30 -2.53 7.15
CA ASN A 81 -21.66 -3.02 7.33
C ASN A 81 -21.75 -4.32 8.17
N PHE A 82 -20.62 -4.94 8.52
CA PHE A 82 -20.62 -6.10 9.42
C PHE A 82 -20.74 -5.65 10.88
N LYS A 83 -21.66 -6.25 11.64
CA LYS A 83 -21.91 -5.88 13.04
C LYS A 83 -20.69 -6.10 13.94
N GLU A 84 -19.81 -7.01 13.54
CA GLU A 84 -18.56 -7.37 14.20
C GLU A 84 -17.43 -6.38 13.93
N VAL A 85 -17.61 -5.44 12.99
CA VAL A 85 -16.61 -4.45 12.60
C VAL A 85 -16.96 -3.10 13.20
N ASN A 86 -16.00 -2.49 13.89
CA ASN A 86 -16.08 -1.08 14.23
C ASN A 86 -15.58 -0.25 13.03
N GLU A 87 -16.48 0.45 12.35
CA GLU A 87 -16.18 1.24 11.16
C GLU A 87 -15.13 2.34 11.41
N SER A 88 -15.05 2.87 12.63
CA SER A 88 -14.06 3.90 13.01
C SER A 88 -12.64 3.33 13.16
N ARG A 89 -12.47 2.01 13.07
CA ARG A 89 -11.21 1.29 13.31
C ARG A 89 -10.76 0.45 12.11
N ILE A 90 -11.19 0.80 10.90
CA ILE A 90 -10.75 0.11 9.69
C ILE A 90 -9.46 0.73 9.16
N GLY A 91 -8.37 -0.05 9.14
CA GLY A 91 -7.10 0.32 8.50
C GLY A 91 -6.88 -0.39 7.16
N ILE A 92 -5.88 0.07 6.40
CA ILE A 92 -5.47 -0.56 5.13
C ILE A 92 -3.96 -0.77 5.05
N MET A 93 -3.56 -1.93 4.51
CA MET A 93 -2.17 -2.33 4.36
C MET A 93 -1.94 -3.01 3.02
N GLY A 94 -0.76 -2.85 2.45
CA GLY A 94 -0.32 -3.68 1.33
C GLY A 94 1.18 -3.62 1.07
N LEU A 95 1.68 -4.64 0.36
CA LEU A 95 3.07 -4.80 -0.06
C LEU A 95 3.22 -4.50 -1.55
N SER A 96 4.31 -3.83 -1.97
CA SER A 96 4.66 -3.65 -3.38
C SER A 96 3.55 -2.91 -4.14
N PHE A 97 3.02 -3.48 -5.21
CA PHE A 97 1.77 -3.05 -5.86
C PHE A 97 0.64 -2.77 -4.85
N GLY A 98 0.45 -3.66 -3.88
CA GLY A 98 -0.52 -3.47 -2.80
C GLY A 98 -0.18 -2.30 -1.88
N GLY A 99 1.10 -1.97 -1.71
CA GLY A 99 1.56 -0.79 -0.97
C GLY A 99 1.20 0.50 -1.70
N LYS A 100 1.42 0.55 -3.02
CA LYS A 100 0.96 1.67 -3.88
C LYS A 100 -0.56 1.85 -3.79
N TRP A 101 -1.29 0.74 -3.86
CA TRP A 101 -2.75 0.74 -3.72
C TRP A 101 -3.17 1.24 -2.33
N ALA A 102 -2.63 0.67 -1.25
CA ALA A 102 -2.95 1.09 0.11
C ALA A 102 -2.70 2.59 0.33
N MET A 103 -1.61 3.12 -0.21
CA MET A 103 -1.28 4.54 -0.18
C MET A 103 -2.33 5.39 -0.89
N PHE A 104 -2.62 5.11 -2.17
CA PHE A 104 -3.61 5.89 -2.91
C PHE A 104 -5.02 5.77 -2.32
N ALA A 105 -5.42 4.57 -1.91
CA ALA A 105 -6.71 4.34 -1.28
C ALA A 105 -6.84 5.15 0.02
N SER A 106 -5.86 5.05 0.93
CA SER A 106 -5.91 5.77 2.21
C SER A 106 -5.78 7.28 2.04
N CYS A 107 -5.05 7.78 1.05
CA CYS A 107 -4.93 9.22 0.80
C CYS A 107 -6.17 9.83 0.13
N LEU A 108 -6.81 9.10 -0.80
CA LEU A 108 -7.97 9.59 -1.56
C LEU A 108 -9.32 9.27 -0.90
N PHE A 109 -9.34 8.45 0.15
CA PHE A 109 -10.53 8.09 0.90
C PHE A 109 -10.27 8.19 2.41
N ASP A 110 -10.92 9.16 3.04
CA ASP A 110 -10.63 9.62 4.40
C ASP A 110 -11.14 8.69 5.52
N LYS A 111 -11.97 7.69 5.20
CA LYS A 111 -12.54 6.77 6.19
C LYS A 111 -11.60 5.67 6.67
N PHE A 112 -10.47 5.43 6.00
CA PHE A 112 -9.44 4.55 6.55
C PHE A 112 -8.76 5.24 7.74
N ALA A 113 -8.94 4.68 8.93
CA ALA A 113 -8.48 5.27 10.19
C ALA A 113 -6.95 5.26 10.35
N ALA A 114 -6.26 4.31 9.71
CA ALA A 114 -4.80 4.23 9.68
C ALA A 114 -4.33 3.46 8.44
N ALA A 115 -3.07 3.62 8.04
CA ALA A 115 -2.51 2.89 6.90
C ALA A 115 -1.08 2.37 7.12
N VAL A 116 -0.75 1.24 6.49
CA VAL A 116 0.64 0.74 6.38
C VAL A 116 0.98 0.57 4.91
N TRP A 117 2.03 1.25 4.45
CA TRP A 117 2.53 1.15 3.07
C TRP A 117 3.84 0.36 3.11
N SER A 118 3.81 -0.88 2.60
CA SER A 118 4.97 -1.77 2.68
C SER A 118 5.68 -1.82 1.33
N ASP A 119 6.89 -1.24 1.29
CA ASP A 119 7.83 -1.26 0.17
C ASP A 119 7.19 -1.07 -1.22
N GLY A 120 6.35 -0.04 -1.34
CA GLY A 120 5.61 0.30 -2.55
C GLY A 120 6.34 1.28 -3.47
N GLY A 121 7.36 1.97 -2.95
CA GLY A 121 7.94 3.16 -3.56
C GLY A 121 7.09 4.38 -3.23
N ILE A 122 7.33 5.02 -2.08
CA ILE A 122 6.52 6.16 -1.61
C ILE A 122 6.85 7.47 -2.31
N VAL A 123 7.77 7.48 -3.27
CA VAL A 123 8.10 8.64 -4.11
C VAL A 123 8.39 8.17 -5.52
N PHE A 124 8.33 9.09 -6.48
CA PHE A 124 8.82 8.83 -7.82
C PHE A 124 10.34 8.62 -7.81
N ASP A 125 10.78 7.48 -8.35
CA ASP A 125 12.19 7.18 -8.53
C ASP A 125 12.39 6.40 -9.83
N GLU A 126 12.67 7.13 -10.90
CA GLU A 126 12.87 6.59 -12.24
C GLU A 126 14.14 5.74 -12.38
N LYS A 127 15.02 5.72 -11.37
CA LYS A 127 16.20 4.84 -11.34
C LYS A 127 15.86 3.44 -10.85
N ARG A 128 14.66 3.25 -10.27
CA ARG A 128 14.23 2.00 -9.66
C ARG A 128 13.06 1.41 -10.42
N GLU A 129 13.32 0.37 -11.22
CA GLU A 129 12.30 -0.25 -12.08
C GLU A 129 11.09 -0.79 -11.30
N ASN A 130 11.23 -1.18 -10.03
CA ASN A 130 10.09 -1.67 -9.24
C ASN A 130 9.16 -0.56 -8.73
N VAL A 131 9.61 0.71 -8.75
CA VAL A 131 8.80 1.86 -8.37
C VAL A 131 7.79 2.19 -9.47
N ASN A 132 8.17 2.12 -10.73
CA ASN A 132 7.32 2.02 -11.93
C ASN A 132 5.97 2.76 -12.02
N TYR A 133 5.78 3.92 -11.39
CA TYR A 133 4.53 4.70 -11.51
C TYR A 133 4.20 5.15 -12.94
N TRP A 134 5.18 5.16 -13.82
CA TRP A 134 5.04 5.44 -15.25
C TRP A 134 4.44 4.30 -16.07
N GLU A 135 4.18 3.14 -15.47
CA GLU A 135 3.57 2.03 -16.19
C GLU A 135 2.06 2.25 -16.38
N PRO A 136 1.46 1.73 -17.47
CA PRO A 136 0.07 2.02 -17.83
C PRO A 136 -1.00 1.58 -16.84
N TRP A 137 -0.69 0.65 -15.93
CA TRP A 137 -1.58 0.23 -14.84
C TRP A 137 -1.49 1.13 -13.60
N TYR A 138 -0.70 2.20 -13.65
CA TYR A 138 -0.62 3.26 -12.65
C TYR A 138 -0.87 4.63 -13.30
N LEU A 139 0.01 5.63 -13.05
CA LEU A 139 -0.09 7.00 -13.56
C LEU A 139 0.31 7.12 -15.04
N GLY A 140 0.86 6.04 -15.62
CA GLY A 140 1.34 6.00 -16.99
C GLY A 140 0.29 5.64 -18.05
N TYR A 141 -1.00 5.62 -17.72
CA TYR A 141 -2.03 5.14 -18.65
C TYR A 141 -2.21 6.03 -19.87
N TYR A 142 -2.20 5.41 -21.04
CA TYR A 142 -2.70 5.93 -22.31
C TYR A 142 -3.29 4.77 -23.13
N PRO A 143 -4.15 5.02 -24.14
CA PRO A 143 -4.65 3.96 -25.00
C PRO A 143 -3.53 3.15 -25.65
N GLN A 144 -3.71 1.84 -25.77
CA GLN A 144 -2.74 0.94 -26.40
C GLN A 144 -2.40 1.37 -27.83
N PRO A 145 -1.18 1.05 -28.33
CA PRO A 145 -0.18 0.15 -27.77
C PRO A 145 0.66 0.76 -26.64
N TRP A 146 1.01 -0.06 -25.66
CA TRP A 146 1.83 0.36 -24.52
C TRP A 146 3.32 0.15 -24.74
N ARG A 147 4.10 0.96 -24.05
CA ARG A 147 5.55 0.84 -23.91
C ARG A 147 5.96 -0.56 -23.45
N THR A 148 7.18 -0.97 -23.77
CA THR A 148 7.76 -2.17 -23.16
C THR A 148 8.04 -1.89 -21.69
N ARG A 149 7.74 -2.84 -20.80
CA ARG A 149 8.03 -2.70 -19.37
C ARG A 149 9.53 -2.46 -19.17
N GLY A 150 9.87 -1.52 -18.28
CA GLY A 150 11.25 -1.24 -17.91
C GLY A 150 11.45 0.24 -17.58
N LEU A 151 12.71 0.63 -17.42
CA LEU A 151 13.08 2.03 -17.17
C LEU A 151 12.64 2.94 -18.32
N ILE A 152 12.47 4.22 -18.01
CA ILE A 152 12.19 5.26 -19.00
C ILE A 152 13.49 5.56 -19.75
N THR A 153 13.45 5.48 -21.07
CA THR A 153 14.55 5.84 -21.95
C THR A 153 14.03 6.69 -23.12
N PRO A 154 14.89 7.38 -23.87
CA PRO A 154 14.47 8.08 -25.08
C PRO A 154 13.71 7.18 -26.08
N ASP A 155 14.12 5.93 -26.19
CA ASP A 155 13.52 4.94 -27.11
C ASP A 155 12.28 4.22 -26.53
N ASN A 156 12.06 4.34 -25.21
CA ASN A 156 10.94 3.73 -24.50
C ASN A 156 10.33 4.72 -23.50
N PRO A 157 9.73 5.84 -23.96
CA PRO A 157 9.27 6.91 -23.09
C PRO A 157 8.07 6.49 -22.24
N ALA A 158 7.83 7.22 -21.15
CA ALA A 158 6.60 7.11 -20.37
C ALA A 158 5.44 7.87 -21.04
N GLY A 159 4.22 7.41 -20.83
CA GLY A 159 2.99 8.06 -21.30
C GLY A 159 2.05 8.43 -20.17
N GLY A 160 0.82 8.85 -20.51
CA GLY A 160 -0.21 9.19 -19.54
C GLY A 160 0.07 10.47 -18.74
N VAL A 161 -0.44 10.52 -17.50
CA VAL A 161 -0.30 11.71 -16.64
C VAL A 161 1.07 11.81 -15.97
N TYR A 162 1.76 10.67 -15.80
CA TYR A 162 3.04 10.61 -15.10
C TYR A 162 4.12 11.59 -15.65
N PRO A 163 4.43 11.65 -16.97
CA PRO A 163 5.44 12.58 -17.49
C PRO A 163 5.10 14.05 -17.25
N ARG A 164 3.81 14.39 -17.18
CA ARG A 164 3.36 15.74 -16.87
C ARG A 164 3.63 16.07 -15.40
N LEU A 165 3.28 15.17 -14.49
CA LEU A 165 3.52 15.35 -13.04
C LEU A 165 5.00 15.60 -12.75
N VAL A 166 5.88 14.73 -13.26
CA VAL A 166 7.33 14.86 -13.06
C VAL A 166 7.86 16.18 -13.64
N ARG A 167 7.45 16.55 -14.86
CA ARG A 167 7.88 17.81 -15.52
C ARG A 167 7.42 19.06 -14.75
N GLU A 168 6.25 18.99 -14.14
CA GLU A 168 5.68 20.08 -13.34
C GLU A 168 6.22 20.10 -11.89
N GLY A 169 7.09 19.15 -11.52
CA GLY A 169 7.74 19.10 -10.21
C GLY A 169 6.91 18.43 -9.11
N TYR A 170 5.82 17.75 -9.46
CA TYR A 170 4.98 17.00 -8.52
C TYR A 170 5.59 15.66 -8.12
N ASP A 171 5.30 15.21 -6.90
CA ASP A 171 5.71 13.90 -6.38
C ASP A 171 4.74 13.39 -5.28
N LEU A 172 4.85 12.13 -4.88
CA LEU A 172 3.90 11.45 -4.01
C LEU A 172 3.89 11.97 -2.56
N HIS A 173 4.89 12.72 -2.13
CA HIS A 173 4.90 13.34 -0.80
C HIS A 173 3.74 14.33 -0.60
N GLU A 174 3.22 14.91 -1.68
CA GLU A 174 2.02 15.75 -1.66
C GLU A 174 0.76 14.91 -1.41
N LEU A 175 0.69 13.72 -2.02
CA LEU A 175 -0.39 12.76 -1.77
C LEU A 175 -0.37 12.29 -0.31
N HIS A 176 0.80 12.02 0.26
CA HIS A 176 0.93 11.61 1.67
C HIS A 176 0.33 12.64 2.63
N ALA A 177 0.36 13.93 2.30
CA ALA A 177 -0.20 14.98 3.14
C ALA A 177 -1.71 14.81 3.39
N LEU A 178 -2.43 14.17 2.45
CA LEU A 178 -3.86 13.87 2.59
C LEU A 178 -4.16 12.83 3.68
N MET A 179 -3.14 12.15 4.21
CA MET A 179 -3.33 11.33 5.41
C MET A 179 -3.57 12.19 6.64
N ALA A 180 -3.03 13.40 6.75
CA ALA A 180 -3.10 14.16 8.00
C ALA A 180 -4.57 14.45 8.41
N PRO A 181 -4.96 14.25 9.68
CA PRO A 181 -4.13 13.83 10.83
C PRO A 181 -4.10 12.32 11.09
N ARG A 182 -4.63 11.50 10.17
CA ARG A 182 -4.67 10.05 10.29
C ARG A 182 -3.26 9.46 10.22
N PRO A 183 -2.95 8.48 11.07
CA PRO A 183 -1.61 7.91 11.16
C PRO A 183 -1.30 6.98 9.99
N PHE A 184 -0.06 6.98 9.52
CA PHE A 184 0.45 5.95 8.62
C PHE A 184 1.88 5.51 8.96
N LEU A 185 2.22 4.29 8.58
CA LEU A 185 3.54 3.69 8.69
C LEU A 185 4.06 3.25 7.32
N VAL A 186 5.27 3.67 6.97
CA VAL A 186 6.02 3.09 5.86
C VAL A 186 6.83 1.91 6.39
N SER A 187 6.48 0.69 5.98
CA SER A 187 7.27 -0.51 6.25
C SER A 187 8.28 -0.70 5.12
N GLY A 188 9.43 -0.05 5.25
CA GLY A 188 10.45 0.06 4.22
C GLY A 188 11.20 -1.25 3.92
N GLY A 189 11.72 -1.34 2.70
CA GLY A 189 12.47 -2.47 2.16
C GLY A 189 13.41 -2.02 1.05
N SER A 190 13.41 -2.73 -0.08
CA SER A 190 14.33 -2.45 -1.18
C SER A 190 14.02 -1.14 -1.90
N GLU A 191 12.73 -0.81 -2.06
CA GLU A 191 12.27 0.38 -2.79
C GLU A 191 12.11 1.61 -1.89
N ASP A 192 11.74 1.36 -0.63
CA ASP A 192 11.55 2.35 0.42
C ASP A 192 12.67 2.29 1.46
N THR A 193 13.89 2.62 1.04
CA THR A 193 15.07 2.69 1.90
C THR A 193 15.00 3.85 2.90
N LYS A 194 15.92 3.89 3.88
CA LYS A 194 15.95 4.92 4.95
C LYS A 194 15.94 6.35 4.43
N GLU A 195 16.47 6.59 3.22
CA GLU A 195 16.49 7.89 2.56
C GLU A 195 15.07 8.43 2.30
N ARG A 196 14.06 7.55 2.22
CA ARG A 196 12.66 7.94 2.10
C ARG A 196 12.09 8.60 3.35
N TRP A 197 12.82 8.64 4.46
CA TRP A 197 12.44 9.50 5.58
C TRP A 197 12.43 10.99 5.20
N VAL A 198 13.30 11.43 4.28
CA VAL A 198 13.40 12.83 3.86
C VAL A 198 12.05 13.38 3.35
N PRO A 199 11.39 12.78 2.34
CA PRO A 199 10.08 13.24 1.88
C PRO A 199 8.95 13.12 2.93
N LEU A 200 9.06 12.19 3.89
CA LEU A 200 8.07 12.06 4.96
C LEU A 200 8.03 13.27 5.92
N ASN A 201 9.11 14.07 5.98
CA ASN A 201 9.12 15.29 6.77
C ASN A 201 8.04 16.31 6.35
N HIS A 202 7.58 16.27 5.10
CA HIS A 202 6.47 17.10 4.64
C HIS A 202 5.16 16.73 5.35
N SER A 203 4.82 15.44 5.40
CA SER A 203 3.64 14.96 6.14
C SER A 203 3.77 15.20 7.65
N VAL A 204 4.98 15.09 8.22
CA VAL A 204 5.24 15.45 9.62
C VAL A 204 4.97 16.94 9.86
N ALA A 205 5.42 17.82 8.94
CA ALA A 205 5.19 19.26 9.03
C ALA A 205 3.70 19.63 8.97
N VAL A 206 2.94 19.01 8.06
CA VAL A 206 1.48 19.20 7.97
C VAL A 206 0.79 18.76 9.26
N ASN A 207 1.16 17.59 9.81
CA ASN A 207 0.60 17.14 11.08
C ASN A 207 0.90 18.11 12.23
N ARG A 208 2.13 18.62 12.33
CA ARG A 208 2.50 19.62 13.35
C ARG A 208 1.70 20.90 13.22
N MET A 209 1.48 21.38 11.99
CA MET A 209 0.64 22.56 11.73
C MET A 209 -0.81 22.34 12.19
N LEU A 210 -1.32 21.12 12.05
CA LEU A 210 -2.65 20.73 12.52
C LEU A 210 -2.70 20.41 14.03
N GLY A 211 -1.60 20.55 14.77
CA GLY A 211 -1.52 20.28 16.21
C GLY A 211 -1.33 18.80 16.57
N PHE A 212 -0.96 17.95 15.61
CA PHE A 212 -0.74 16.52 15.82
C PHE A 212 0.75 16.15 15.75
N ASN A 213 1.13 15.17 16.58
CA ASN A 213 2.46 14.56 16.58
C ASN A 213 2.32 13.04 16.42
N ASN A 214 3.43 12.37 16.07
CA ASN A 214 3.50 10.91 15.98
C ASN A 214 2.46 10.28 15.03
N ARG A 215 2.15 10.94 13.91
CA ARG A 215 1.24 10.41 12.88
C ARG A 215 1.96 9.76 11.70
N VAL A 216 3.25 9.99 11.55
CA VAL A 216 4.06 9.46 10.45
C VAL A 216 5.15 8.58 11.05
N GLY A 217 5.20 7.32 10.64
CA GLY A 217 6.22 6.37 11.04
C GLY A 217 6.93 5.75 9.84
N MET A 218 8.17 5.30 10.04
CA MET A 218 8.89 4.49 9.07
C MET A 218 9.75 3.44 9.79
N THR A 219 9.78 2.22 9.26
CA THR A 219 10.72 1.18 9.69
C THR A 219 11.55 0.70 8.50
N ASN A 220 12.82 0.35 8.76
CA ASN A 220 13.75 -0.19 7.75
C ASN A 220 14.51 -1.40 8.32
N ASP A 221 13.78 -2.32 8.95
CA ASP A 221 14.34 -3.56 9.52
C ASP A 221 14.67 -4.65 8.47
N ARG A 222 14.41 -4.38 7.20
CA ARG A 222 14.78 -5.26 6.09
C ARG A 222 15.36 -4.47 4.93
N ALA A 223 16.34 -5.06 4.27
CA ALA A 223 16.89 -4.56 3.00
C ALA A 223 16.11 -5.11 1.80
N GLU A 224 15.52 -6.30 1.95
CA GLU A 224 14.83 -7.01 0.90
C GLU A 224 13.38 -6.56 0.73
N HIS A 225 12.83 -6.84 -0.44
CA HIS A 225 11.46 -6.49 -0.79
C HIS A 225 10.43 -7.18 0.12
N LEU A 226 10.61 -8.48 0.34
CA LEU A 226 9.64 -9.30 1.06
C LEU A 226 9.62 -9.01 2.57
N PRO A 227 8.43 -8.87 3.19
CA PRO A 227 8.30 -8.70 4.63
C PRO A 227 8.95 -9.84 5.42
N THR A 228 9.59 -9.48 6.52
CA THR A 228 10.00 -10.41 7.57
C THR A 228 8.94 -10.51 8.66
N THR A 229 9.06 -11.52 9.53
CA THR A 229 8.24 -11.64 10.74
C THR A 229 8.25 -10.34 11.56
N LEU A 230 9.44 -9.75 11.76
CA LEU A 230 9.60 -8.51 12.50
C LEU A 230 8.89 -7.32 11.83
N SER A 231 9.02 -7.19 10.50
CA SER A 231 8.38 -6.09 9.78
C SER A 231 6.85 -6.16 9.85
N ASN A 232 6.29 -7.38 9.80
CA ASN A 232 4.85 -7.60 9.93
C ASN A 232 4.38 -7.36 11.37
N GLU A 233 5.14 -7.82 12.36
CA GLU A 233 4.84 -7.56 13.78
C GLU A 233 4.76 -6.05 14.05
N ARG A 234 5.70 -5.26 13.54
CA ARG A 234 5.67 -3.80 13.66
C ARG A 234 4.47 -3.16 12.98
N ALA A 235 4.08 -3.66 11.80
CA ALA A 235 2.86 -3.21 11.12
C ALA A 235 1.60 -3.50 11.95
N TYR A 236 1.52 -4.67 12.58
CA TYR A 236 0.42 -5.03 13.46
C TYR A 236 0.40 -4.19 14.74
N LEU A 237 1.54 -4.01 15.39
CA LEU A 237 1.66 -3.15 16.58
C LEU A 237 1.28 -1.69 16.28
N PHE A 238 1.60 -1.20 15.08
CA PHE A 238 1.17 0.12 14.64
C PHE A 238 -0.37 0.21 14.57
N PHE A 239 -1.03 -0.77 13.96
CA PHE A 239 -2.50 -0.81 13.95
C PHE A 239 -3.08 -0.97 15.35
N ASP A 240 -2.53 -1.86 16.17
CA ASP A 240 -2.98 -2.06 17.56
C ASP A 240 -2.83 -0.78 18.40
N TYR A 241 -1.86 0.08 18.09
CA TYR A 241 -1.67 1.35 18.77
C TYR A 241 -2.71 2.39 18.36
N PHE A 242 -2.96 2.55 17.05
CA PHE A 242 -3.79 3.64 16.52
C PHE A 242 -5.27 3.29 16.35
N LEU A 243 -5.60 2.02 16.20
CA LEU A 243 -6.96 1.53 16.03
C LEU A 243 -7.43 0.92 17.34
N LYS A 244 -7.35 1.61 18.47
CA LYS A 244 -7.89 1.17 19.77
C LYS A 244 -9.36 1.57 19.94
#